data_AF-A0A662V610-F1
#
_entry.id   AF-A0A662V610-F1
#
_cell.length_a   1.000
_cell.length_b   1.000
_cell.length_c   1.000
_cell.angle_alpha   90.00
_cell.angle_beta   90.00
_cell.angle_gamma   90.00
#
_symmetry.space_group_name_H-M   'P 1'
#
loop_
_entity.id
_entity.type
_entity.pdbx_description
1 polymer ?
#
loop_
_entity_poly.entity_id
_entity_poly.type
_entity_poly.pdbx_seq_one_letter_code
_entity_poly.pdbx_strand_id
1 'polypeptide(L)'
;YGLSPAFQIPPSFVNKVLNEGIELEVVVDNYFGTKNIGIKGGFISILTKNRITREELTELAVAMALIPRIWRKLYQSAKHG
;
A
#
# COMPACT_ATOMS: atom_id res chain seq x y z
N TYR A 1 11.52 -9.06 2.26
CA TYR A 1 10.54 -7.96 2.25
C TYR A 1 9.15 -8.57 2.26
N GLY A 2 8.12 -7.78 2.52
CA GLY A 2 6.72 -8.20 2.45
C GLY A 2 5.92 -7.12 1.75
N LEU A 3 4.88 -7.53 1.02
CA LEU A 3 3.98 -6.63 0.31
C LEU A 3 2.58 -6.83 0.86
N SER A 4 1.81 -5.76 0.92
CA SER A 4 0.37 -5.83 1.14
C SER A 4 -0.33 -6.28 -0.15
N PRO A 5 -1.63 -6.64 -0.09
CA PRO A 5 -2.46 -6.72 -1.29
C PRO A 5 -2.33 -5.44 -2.14
N ALA A 6 -2.23 -5.62 -3.46
CA ALA A 6 -2.25 -4.53 -4.42
C ALA A 6 -3.68 -4.18 -4.82
N PHE A 7 -3.90 -2.94 -5.27
CA PHE A 7 -5.17 -2.47 -5.79
C PHE A 7 -4.95 -1.59 -7.02
N GLN A 8 -5.96 -1.53 -7.90
CA GLN A 8 -5.89 -0.69 -9.08
C GLN A 8 -6.24 0.77 -8.74
N ILE A 9 -5.45 1.69 -9.26
CA ILE A 9 -5.69 3.13 -9.19
C ILE A 9 -6.46 3.56 -10.45
N PRO A 10 -7.46 4.46 -10.35
CA PRO A 10 -8.15 4.99 -11.52
C PRO A 10 -7.17 5.52 -12.59
N PRO A 11 -7.37 5.20 -13.89
CA PRO A 11 -6.43 5.61 -14.95
C PRO A 11 -6.17 7.11 -15.02
N SER A 12 -7.20 7.93 -14.74
CA SER A 12 -7.06 9.39 -14.70
C SER A 12 -6.09 9.86 -13.61
N PHE A 13 -6.00 9.14 -12.49
CA PHE A 13 -5.08 9.47 -11.40
C PHE A 13 -3.68 8.98 -11.73
N VAL A 14 -3.55 7.80 -12.34
CA VAL A 14 -2.28 7.27 -12.85
C VAL A 14 -1.66 8.24 -13.85
N ASN A 15 -2.46 8.79 -14.78
CA ASN A 15 -2.00 9.81 -15.74
C ASN A 15 -1.39 11.03 -15.03
N LYS A 16 -2.04 11.53 -13.98
CA LYS A 16 -1.54 12.66 -13.18
C LYS A 16 -0.22 12.34 -12.49
N VAL A 17 -0.09 11.13 -11.95
CA VAL A 17 1.14 10.71 -11.28
C VAL A 17 2.29 10.55 -12.27
N LEU A 18 2.07 9.81 -13.36
CA LEU A 18 3.15 9.44 -14.28
C LEU A 18 3.53 10.57 -15.25
N ASN A 19 2.55 11.33 -15.73
CA ASN A 19 2.77 12.32 -16.81
C ASN A 19 2.87 13.75 -16.27
N GLU A 20 2.21 14.07 -15.15
CA GLU A 20 2.25 15.41 -14.53
C GLU A 20 3.19 15.44 -13.30
N GLY A 21 3.68 14.28 -12.83
CA GLY A 21 4.56 14.19 -11.65
C GLY A 21 3.87 14.55 -10.33
N ILE A 22 2.54 14.57 -10.30
CA ILE A 22 1.76 14.96 -9.12
C ILE A 22 1.66 13.77 -8.16
N GLU A 23 1.97 13.98 -6.88
CA GLU A 23 1.81 12.94 -5.87
C GLU A 23 0.36 12.41 -5.80
N LEU A 24 0.21 11.08 -5.69
CA LEU A 24 -1.12 10.46 -5.63
C LEU A 24 -1.98 11.03 -4.49
N GLU A 25 -1.38 11.34 -3.34
CA GLU A 25 -2.09 11.95 -2.21
C GLU A 25 -2.71 13.30 -2.60
N VAL A 26 -1.97 14.15 -3.30
CA VAL A 26 -2.46 15.44 -3.80
C VAL A 26 -3.59 15.25 -4.81
N VAL A 27 -3.48 14.28 -5.71
CA VAL A 27 -4.56 13.97 -6.67
C VAL A 27 -5.84 13.54 -5.96
N VAL A 28 -5.72 12.66 -4.96
CA VAL A 28 -6.86 12.14 -4.18
C VAL A 28 -7.50 13.25 -3.36
N ASP A 29 -6.69 14.05 -2.64
CA ASP A 29 -7.19 15.16 -1.82
C ASP A 29 -7.95 16.19 -2.66
N ASN A 30 -7.41 16.56 -3.82
CA ASN A 30 -8.07 17.48 -4.74
C ASN A 30 -9.39 16.92 -5.31
N TYR A 31 -9.43 15.62 -5.64
CA TYR A 31 -10.62 15.01 -6.24
C TYR A 31 -11.76 14.79 -5.24
N PHE A 32 -11.44 14.32 -4.03
CA PHE A 32 -12.44 13.99 -3.01
C PHE A 32 -12.70 15.13 -2.01
N GLY A 33 -12.03 16.28 -2.15
CA GLY A 33 -12.13 17.39 -1.20
C GLY A 33 -11.60 17.01 0.19
N THR A 34 -10.66 16.07 0.26
CA THR A 34 -10.03 15.65 1.52
C THR A 34 -8.75 16.43 1.79
N LYS A 35 -8.20 16.25 2.99
CA LYS A 35 -6.91 16.81 3.38
C LYS A 35 -6.14 15.79 4.19
N ASN A 36 -4.91 15.51 3.77
CA ASN A 36 -3.99 14.53 4.35
C ASN A 36 -4.62 13.14 4.43
N ILE A 37 -5.25 12.67 3.34
CA ILE A 37 -5.86 11.34 3.32
C ILE A 37 -4.85 10.23 3.64
N GLY A 38 -3.56 10.44 3.37
CA GLY A 38 -2.49 9.51 3.72
C GLY A 38 -2.41 9.19 5.21
N ILE A 39 -2.82 10.12 6.08
CA ILE A 39 -2.89 9.97 7.55
C ILE A 39 -4.27 9.45 7.99
N LYS A 40 -5.33 9.74 7.23
CA LYS A 40 -6.73 9.43 7.58
C LYS A 40 -7.22 8.06 7.11
N GLY A 41 -6.31 7.12 6.83
CA GLY A 41 -6.65 5.76 6.36
C GLY A 41 -6.21 5.45 4.92
N GLY A 42 -5.66 6.44 4.21
CA GLY A 42 -5.12 6.30 2.86
C GLY A 42 -6.19 6.19 1.77
N PHE A 43 -5.78 6.30 0.52
CA PHE A 43 -6.69 6.22 -0.63
C PHE A 43 -7.52 4.93 -0.67
N ILE A 44 -6.98 3.82 -0.16
CA ILE A 44 -7.69 2.54 -0.06
C ILE A 44 -8.96 2.63 0.80
N SER A 45 -8.96 3.45 1.86
CA SER A 45 -10.14 3.64 2.71
C SER A 45 -11.29 4.28 1.93
N ILE A 46 -11.00 5.22 1.03
CA ILE A 46 -12.00 5.81 0.14
C ILE A 46 -12.54 4.75 -0.83
N LEU A 47 -11.65 4.06 -1.55
CA LEU A 47 -12.02 3.09 -2.59
C LEU A 47 -12.85 1.93 -2.04
N THR A 48 -12.60 1.54 -0.79
CA THR A 48 -13.28 0.42 -0.13
C THR A 48 -14.42 0.86 0.79
N LYS A 49 -14.77 2.15 0.84
CA LYS A 49 -15.80 2.69 1.75
C LYS A 49 -15.51 2.33 3.22
N ASN A 50 -14.28 2.59 3.67
CA ASN A 50 -13.74 2.33 5.00
C ASN A 50 -13.77 0.86 5.43
N ARG A 51 -13.79 -0.08 4.47
CA ARG A 51 -13.71 -1.53 4.76
C ARG A 51 -12.27 -2.03 4.86
N ILE A 52 -11.33 -1.32 4.25
CA ILE A 52 -9.89 -1.59 4.34
C ILE A 52 -9.17 -0.25 4.54
N THR A 53 -8.25 -0.23 5.49
CA THR A 53 -7.43 0.91 5.87
C THR A 53 -5.97 0.71 5.46
N ARG A 54 -5.22 1.80 5.38
CA ARG A 54 -3.76 1.77 5.20
C ARG A 54 -3.05 1.02 6.32
N GLU A 55 -3.59 1.06 7.53
CA GLU A 55 -3.05 0.33 8.68
C GLU A 55 -3.14 -1.19 8.45
N GLU A 56 -4.31 -1.71 8.07
CA GLU A 56 -4.49 -3.14 7.75
C GLU A 56 -3.59 -3.59 6.60
N LEU A 57 -3.44 -2.78 5.54
CA LEU A 57 -2.47 -3.10 4.47
C LEU A 57 -1.03 -3.16 5.01
N THR A 58 -0.67 -2.24 5.89
CA THR A 58 0.66 -2.18 6.50
C THR A 58 0.92 -3.38 7.40
N GLU A 59 -0.07 -3.77 8.21
CA GLU A 59 -0.02 -4.96 9.06
C GLU A 59 0.24 -6.21 8.21
N LEU A 60 -0.50 -6.39 7.12
CA LEU A 60 -0.29 -7.50 6.20
C LEU A 60 1.11 -7.48 5.57
N ALA A 61 1.59 -6.32 5.11
CA ALA A 61 2.95 -6.21 4.55
C ALA A 61 4.03 -6.61 5.57
N VAL A 62 3.89 -6.17 6.82
CA VAL A 62 4.80 -6.52 7.92
C VAL A 62 4.71 -8.02 8.22
N ALA A 63 3.51 -8.58 8.33
CA ALA A 63 3.32 -10.02 8.56
C ALA A 63 4.02 -10.85 7.46
N MET A 64 3.86 -10.48 6.19
CA MET A 64 4.55 -11.13 5.08
C MET A 64 6.08 -11.00 5.19
N ALA A 65 6.58 -9.84 5.62
CA ALA A 65 8.01 -9.60 5.80
C ALA A 65 8.63 -10.43 6.95
N LEU A 66 7.81 -10.89 7.89
CA LEU A 66 8.23 -11.71 9.03
C LEU A 66 8.29 -13.20 8.72
N ILE A 67 7.69 -13.68 7.62
CA ILE A 67 7.67 -15.11 7.25
C ILE A 67 9.06 -15.77 7.32
N PRO A 68 10.15 -15.18 6.77
CA PRO A 68 11.48 -15.79 6.86
C PRO A 68 12.04 -15.88 8.29
N ARG A 69 11.57 -15.02 9.21
CA ARG A 69 11.95 -15.04 10.63
C ARG A 69 11.16 -16.09 11.41
N ILE A 70 9.88 -16.29 11.07
CA ILE A 70 9.04 -17.35 11.62
C ILE A 70 9.60 -18.72 11.21
N TRP A 71 9.88 -18.90 9.92
CA TRP A 71 10.41 -20.14 9.35
C TRP A 71 11.93 -20.14 9.22
N ARG A 72 12.62 -19.70 10.27
CA ARG A 72 14.06 -19.46 10.26
C ARG A 72 14.88 -20.64 9.70
N LYS A 73 14.54 -21.88 10.07
CA LYS A 73 15.25 -23.08 9.58
C LYS A 73 15.14 -23.24 8.06
N LEU A 74 13.93 -23.09 7.51
CA LEU A 74 13.64 -23.24 6.08
C LEU A 74 14.37 -22.20 5.22
N TYR A 75 14.48 -20.96 5.72
CA TYR A 75 15.10 -19.86 4.97
C TYR A 75 16.61 -19.70 5.26
N GLN A 76 17.16 -20.34 6.30
CA GLN A 76 18.61 -20.36 6.57
C GLN A 76 19.34 -21.51 5.87
N SER A 77 18.67 -22.64 5.60
CA SER A 77 19.26 -23.77 4.86
C SER A 77 19.53 -23.45 3.39
N ALA A 78 18.80 -22.50 2.80
CA ALA A 78 18.97 -22.07 1.41
C ALA A 78 20.24 -21.23 1.14
N LYS A 79 21.09 -20.97 2.15
CA LYS A 79 22.33 -20.18 2.03
C LYS A 79 23.61 -21.01 1.83
N HIS A 80 23.52 -22.33 1.65
CA HIS A 80 24.66 -23.21 1.39
C HIS A 80 24.57 -23.88 0.02
N GLY A 81 24.55 -23.07 -1.04
CA GLY A 81 24.66 -23.49 -2.44
C GLY A 81 25.48 -22.47 -3.21
#